data_AF-A0A552EBH6-F1
#
_entry.id   AF-A0A552EBH6-F1
#
_cell.length_a   1.000
_cell.length_b   1.000
_cell.length_c   1.000
_cell.angle_alpha   90.00
_cell.angle_beta   90.00
_cell.angle_gamma   90.00
#
_symmetry.space_group_name_H-M   'P 1'
#
loop_
_entity.id
_entity.type
_entity.pdbx_description
1 polymer ?
#
loop_
_entity_poly.entity_id
_entity_poly.type
_entity_poly.pdbx_seq_one_letter_code
_entity_poly.pdbx_strand_id
1 'polypeptide(L)'
;LVIVQELERRSGELDTAKLIADIRQEIAEEHEIMTHAIVLAKSGTILKTASGKIQRRAIKQNFLNGNISIIDAWSENPQLVSKFDRSISETEA
;
A
#
# COMPACT_ATOMS: atom_id res chain seq x y z
N LEU A 1 -7.35 -10.92 0.95
CA LEU A 1 -7.07 -9.73 1.81
C LEU A 1 -6.20 -8.73 1.04
N VAL A 2 -6.44 -7.42 1.17
CA VAL A 2 -5.57 -6.38 0.59
C VAL A 2 -4.98 -5.55 1.73
N ILE A 3 -3.66 -5.39 1.72
CA ILE A 3 -2.92 -4.58 2.71
C ILE A 3 -2.49 -3.27 2.05
N VAL A 4 -2.74 -2.15 2.72
CA VAL A 4 -2.20 -0.84 2.34
C VAL A 4 -1.48 -0.29 3.56
N GLN A 5 -0.17 -0.14 3.45
CA GLN A 5 0.70 0.29 4.54
C GLN A 5 1.40 1.59 4.14
N GLU A 6 1.21 2.64 4.94
CA GLU A 6 2.00 3.86 4.79
C GLU A 6 3.41 3.65 5.32
N LEU A 7 4.38 4.18 4.59
CA LEU A 7 5.76 4.26 5.04
C LEU A 7 6.14 5.72 5.25
N GLU A 8 6.74 5.98 6.41
CA GLU A 8 7.40 7.25 6.67
C GLU A 8 8.69 7.34 5.85
N ARG A 9 9.03 8.57 5.43
CA ARG A 9 10.26 8.82 4.69
C ARG A 9 11.45 8.62 5.64
N ARG A 10 12.22 7.56 5.44
CA ARG A 10 13.43 7.26 6.22
C ARG A 10 14.67 7.68 5.44
N SER A 11 15.70 8.13 6.14
CA SER A 11 17.04 8.36 5.60
C SER A 11 17.79 7.03 5.47
N GLY A 12 17.48 6.27 4.41
CA GLY A 12 18.10 4.98 4.11
C GLY A 12 17.36 4.26 2.99
N GLU A 13 18.05 3.38 2.26
CA GLU A 13 17.43 2.53 1.26
C GLU A 13 16.62 1.42 1.97
N LEU A 14 15.32 1.36 1.68
CA LEU A 14 14.44 0.32 2.19
C LEU A 14 14.24 -0.71 1.08
N ASP A 15 14.58 -1.97 1.37
CA ASP A 15 14.26 -3.09 0.47
C ASP A 15 12.75 -3.37 0.53
N THR A 16 12.00 -2.74 -0.36
CA THR A 16 10.54 -2.87 -0.45
C THR A 16 10.11 -4.26 -0.88
N ALA A 17 10.91 -4.95 -1.69
CA ALA A 17 10.63 -6.30 -2.14
C ALA A 17 10.71 -7.30 -0.97
N LYS A 18 11.77 -7.20 -0.15
CA LYS A 18 11.88 -7.98 1.07
C LYS A 18 10.75 -7.67 2.05
N LEU A 19 10.46 -6.40 2.30
CA LEU A 19 9.37 -6.00 3.21
C LEU A 19 8.01 -6.58 2.76
N ILE A 20 7.71 -6.56 1.47
CA ILE A 20 6.50 -7.18 0.93
C ILE A 20 6.50 -8.68 1.19
N ALA A 21 7.61 -9.38 0.94
CA ALA A 21 7.72 -10.81 1.18
C ALA A 21 7.49 -11.15 2.67
N ASP A 22 8.13 -10.41 3.58
CA ASP A 22 8.01 -10.59 5.02
C ASP A 22 6.55 -10.40 5.47
N ILE A 23 5.87 -9.32 5.04
CA ILE A 23 4.44 -9.09 5.38
C ILE A 23 3.56 -10.24 4.90
N ARG A 24 3.79 -10.77 3.69
CA ARG A 24 2.99 -11.89 3.15
C ARG A 24 3.18 -13.14 3.98
N GLN A 25 4.42 -13.44 4.36
CA GLN A 25 4.77 -14.62 5.14
C GLN A 25 4.15 -14.54 6.54
N GLU A 26 4.38 -13.45 7.26
CA GLU A 26 3.88 -13.26 8.63
C GLU A 26 2.34 -13.34 8.71
N ILE A 27 1.62 -12.73 7.75
CA ILE A 27 0.15 -12.83 7.73
C ILE A 27 -0.32 -14.27 7.45
N ALA A 28 0.38 -15.00 6.58
CA ALA A 28 0.03 -16.37 6.28
C ALA A 28 0.30 -17.29 7.48
N GLU A 29 1.41 -17.11 8.18
CA GLU A 29 1.81 -17.92 9.33
C GLU A 29 0.93 -17.64 10.57
N GLU A 30 0.70 -16.37 10.91
CA GLU A 30 -0.02 -15.98 12.13
C GLU A 30 -1.55 -16.07 11.99
N HIS A 31 -2.08 -15.88 10.77
CA HIS A 31 -3.52 -15.76 10.55
C HIS A 31 -4.10 -16.76 9.56
N GLU A 32 -3.28 -17.62 8.95
CA GLU A 32 -3.70 -18.59 7.90
C GLU A 32 -4.42 -17.91 6.72
N ILE A 33 -4.11 -16.63 6.45
CA ILE A 33 -4.75 -15.85 5.38
C ILE A 33 -3.74 -15.52 4.30
N MET A 34 -4.05 -15.91 3.07
CA MET A 34 -3.30 -15.46 1.90
C MET A 34 -3.66 -14.01 1.54
N THR A 35 -2.65 -13.15 1.48
CA THR A 35 -2.79 -11.79 0.95
C THR A 35 -2.89 -11.82 -0.57
N HIS A 36 -3.83 -11.05 -1.10
CA HIS A 36 -4.08 -10.94 -2.54
C HIS A 36 -3.32 -9.77 -3.17
N ALA A 37 -3.14 -8.69 -2.40
CA ALA A 37 -2.31 -7.56 -2.78
C ALA A 37 -1.74 -6.85 -1.54
N ILE A 38 -0.55 -6.28 -1.70
CA ILE A 38 0.12 -5.42 -0.71
C ILE A 38 0.57 -4.16 -1.44
N VAL A 39 0.24 -3.01 -0.84
CA VAL A 39 0.64 -1.70 -1.34
C VAL A 39 1.42 -0.96 -0.25
N LEU A 40 2.65 -0.60 -0.56
CA LEU A 40 3.46 0.31 0.25
C LEU A 40 3.20 1.73 -0.27
N ALA A 41 2.47 2.50 0.51
CA ALA A 41 2.02 3.85 0.15
C ALA A 41 2.91 4.92 0.78
N LYS A 42 2.97 6.09 0.15
CA LYS A 42 3.59 7.28 0.75
C LYS A 42 2.78 7.73 1.97
N SER A 43 3.44 8.30 2.97
CA SER A 43 2.77 8.93 4.11
C SER A 43 1.74 9.97 3.65
N GLY A 44 0.57 10.00 4.29
CA GLY A 44 -0.55 10.88 3.95
C GLY A 44 -1.57 10.28 2.97
N THR A 45 -1.33 9.07 2.45
CA THR A 45 -2.23 8.39 1.52
C THR A 45 -3.46 7.78 2.20
N ILE A 46 -3.33 7.33 3.45
CA ILE A 46 -4.43 6.72 4.20
C ILE A 46 -5.30 7.82 4.82
N LEU A 47 -6.42 8.09 4.13
CA LEU A 47 -7.45 9.01 4.56
C LEU A 47 -8.05 8.61 5.92
N LYS A 48 -8.09 9.59 6.84
CA LYS A 48 -8.72 9.47 8.16
C LYS A 48 -9.92 10.42 8.25
N THR A 49 -10.91 10.08 9.07
CA THR A 49 -12.00 11.01 9.44
C THR A 49 -11.49 12.08 10.38
N ALA A 50 -12.27 13.13 10.63
CA ALA A 50 -11.95 14.16 11.63
C ALA A 50 -11.67 13.59 13.05
N SER A 51 -12.21 12.41 13.36
CA SER A 51 -11.96 11.69 14.62
C SER A 51 -10.75 10.74 14.59
N GLY A 52 -9.96 10.76 13.52
CA GLY A 52 -8.78 9.91 13.35
C GLY A 52 -9.04 8.50 12.82
N LYS A 53 -10.31 8.07 12.69
CA LYS A 53 -10.65 6.74 12.16
C LYS A 53 -10.26 6.58 10.70
N ILE A 54 -9.64 5.46 10.34
CA ILE A 54 -9.29 5.13 8.95
C ILE A 54 -10.57 5.01 8.10
N GLN A 55 -10.58 5.69 6.95
CA GLN A 55 -11.66 5.62 5.96
C GLN A 55 -11.47 4.43 5.01
N ARG A 56 -11.59 3.20 5.53
CA ARG A 56 -11.31 1.96 4.75
C ARG A 56 -12.07 1.88 3.42
N ARG A 57 -13.31 2.40 3.36
CA ARG A 57 -14.10 2.44 2.12
C ARG A 57 -13.49 3.35 1.06
N ALA A 58 -13.01 4.53 1.46
CA ALA A 58 -12.35 5.46 0.56
C ALA A 58 -11.05 4.87 0.02
N ILE A 59 -10.25 4.24 0.89
CA ILE A 59 -9.01 3.55 0.48
C ILE A 59 -9.29 2.38 -0.48
N LYS A 60 -10.35 1.61 -0.24
CA LYS A 60 -10.76 0.57 -1.18
C LYS A 60 -11.08 1.14 -2.57
N GLN A 61 -11.82 2.25 -2.63
CA GLN A 61 -12.14 2.89 -3.92
C GLN A 61 -10.87 3.42 -4.60
N ASN A 62 -9.99 4.08 -3.86
CA ASN A 62 -8.71 4.56 -4.39
C ASN A 62 -7.84 3.41 -4.92
N PHE A 63 -7.76 2.29 -4.21
CA PHE A 63 -7.05 1.09 -4.67
C PHE A 63 -7.61 0.58 -6.01
N LEU A 64 -8.93 0.40 -6.09
CA LEU A 64 -9.58 -0.14 -7.29
C LEU A 64 -9.42 0.78 -8.51
N ASN A 65 -9.36 2.09 -8.27
CA ASN A 65 -9.23 3.12 -9.30
C ASN A 65 -7.76 3.40 -9.68
N GLY A 66 -6.76 2.86 -8.97
CA GLY A 66 -5.36 3.19 -9.22
C GLY A 66 -4.89 4.51 -8.57
N ASN A 67 -5.71 5.12 -7.72
CA ASN A 67 -5.48 6.46 -7.13
C ASN A 67 -4.77 6.37 -5.78
N ILE A 68 -3.69 5.59 -5.70
CA ILE A 68 -2.85 5.48 -4.50
C ILE A 68 -1.44 5.93 -4.86
N SER A 69 -0.89 6.85 -4.07
CA SER A 69 0.49 7.28 -4.17
C SER A 69 1.40 6.18 -3.62
N ILE A 70 1.92 5.32 -4.49
CA ILE A 70 2.72 4.16 -4.08
C ILE A 70 4.22 4.47 -4.03
N ILE A 71 4.91 3.71 -3.20
CA ILE A 71 6.36 3.49 -3.22
C ILE A 71 6.63 2.20 -3.98
N ASP A 72 5.93 1.12 -3.60
CA ASP A 72 6.00 -0.17 -4.28
C ASP A 72 4.72 -0.99 -4.02
N ALA A 73 4.48 -2.02 -4.83
CA ALA A 73 3.30 -2.86 -4.69
C ALA A 73 3.50 -4.26 -5.26
N TRP A 74 2.77 -5.21 -4.70
CA TRP A 74 2.68 -6.59 -5.19
C TRP A 74 1.22 -7.06 -5.18
N SER A 75 0.89 -7.94 -6.12
CA SER A 75 -0.40 -8.64 -6.13
C SER A 75 -0.30 -9.98 -6.83
N GLU A 76 -1.10 -10.93 -6.37
CA GLU A 76 -1.27 -12.24 -7.01
C GLU A 76 -1.78 -12.10 -8.45
N ASN A 77 -2.64 -11.10 -8.71
CA ASN A 77 -3.00 -10.68 -10.06
C ASN A 77 -2.26 -9.38 -10.43
N PRO A 78 -1.19 -9.42 -11.26
CA PRO A 78 -0.42 -8.24 -11.65
C PRO A 78 -1.24 -7.07 -12.23
N GLN A 79 -2.42 -7.33 -12.80
CA GLN A 79 -3.28 -6.28 -13.34
C GLN A 79 -3.79 -5.32 -12.25
N LEU A 80 -3.89 -5.77 -11.00
CA LEU A 80 -4.36 -4.92 -9.89
C LEU A 80 -3.39 -3.80 -9.55
N VAL A 81 -2.08 -4.07 -9.62
CA VAL A 81 -1.04 -3.09 -9.29
C VAL A 81 -0.50 -2.35 -10.52
N SER A 82 -0.73 -2.87 -11.72
CA SER A 82 -0.31 -2.25 -12.98
C SER A 82 -0.91 -0.85 -13.22
N LYS A 83 -2.03 -0.54 -12.56
CA LYS A 83 -2.73 0.73 -12.68
C LYS A 83 -2.11 1.86 -11.85
N PHE A 84 -1.25 1.52 -10.89
CA PHE A 84 -0.65 2.52 -10.03
C PHE A 84 0.46 3.24 -10.77
N ASP A 85 0.34 4.55 -10.87
CA ASP A 85 1.39 5.35 -11.45
C ASP A 85 2.52 5.53 -10.42
N ARG A 86 3.70 4.97 -10.73
CA ARG A 86 4.91 5.16 -9.90
C ARG A 86 5.42 6.60 -9.98
N SER A 87 4.90 7.41 -10.91
CA SER A 87 5.44 8.71 -11.28
C SER A 87 4.80 9.93 -10.58
N ILE A 88 3.99 9.76 -9.51
CA ILE A 88 3.56 10.92 -8.70
C ILE A 88 4.72 11.37 -7.78
N SER A 89 5.80 11.80 -8.41
CA SER A 89 6.83 12.71 -7.95
C SER A 89 6.49 14.06 -8.55
N GLU A 90 6.50 15.11 -7.73
CA GLU A 90 6.18 16.51 -8.09
C GLU A 90 4.70 16.86 -8.09
N THR A 91 4.17 17.21 -6.91
CA THR A 91 3.55 18.52 -6.64
C THR A 91 3.00 18.47 -5.21
N GLU A 92 3.65 19.18 -4.30
CA GLU A 92 2.98 20.12 -3.41
C GLU A 92 4.06 21.06 -2.85
N ALA A 93 3.85 22.34 -3.14
CA ALA A 93 4.73 23.48 -2.91
C ALA A 93 4.66 23.98 -1.46
#